data_AF-H3GN35-F1
#
_entry.id   AF-H3GN35-F1
#
_cell.length_a   1.000
_cell.length_b   1.000
_cell.length_c   1.000
_cell.angle_alpha   90.00
_cell.angle_beta   90.00
_cell.angle_gamma   90.00
#
_symmetry.space_group_name_H-M   'P 1'
#
loop_
_entity.id
_entity.type
_entity.pdbx_description
1 polymer ?
#
loop_
_entity_poly.entity_id
_entity_poly.type
_entity_poly.pdbx_seq_one_letter_code
_entity_poly.pdbx_strand_id
1 'polypeptide(L)'
;MPVSKSFVLNAACVVASCVAVASAELPTVKLTHPSGSNAEVFLFGAHVKSFHAAQDPTRDVIFMSNHSYLDGVNPIMGGIPVVFPNFGSATGLPGHGFARVTNWTLAGVTEAADAASSTVATFTMAASDSTRKMWPVEFELEYEVKISAETLETALHVHNTNADEIAFHALLHNYIYVDDVRNGNTNVTGLAGLEYLDKVAKENKTESRPELSIAAETDSVYYNAPSPLVVSSKGVNAADRVVTIDKSGIVGNGAHQKTVATDAVIWNPWVERSKTFKDFGAEEYINMLAVEPGRVSEKQTLPAGQTYTLHQTITVTENLPLPLLLVLLVASAIGGEIYSAATTSLVPEPTTDEADSGPIAMLHAKHARMLVHENVWGVMATTSVSFLGTAYANVVSYSDGVGFAKEDSTGTMFFYLSVEDLTAVDLKAKANATMALSKAQGGPNACFMDPEDPTCWRLSLTGKVVPVDKGQRSYAERVVFSKHPQMKHWPKNHGFRLYVLEIEQLVFLDFYGAAKHIAVNDYYKVKL
;
A
#
# COMPACT_ATOMS: atom_id res chain seq x y z
N MET A 1 -46.79 9.10 39.33
CA MET A 1 -45.48 9.61 39.78
C MET A 1 -44.85 8.56 40.70
N PRO A 2 -43.54 8.31 40.57
CA PRO A 2 -42.97 6.98 40.31
C PRO A 2 -42.19 6.44 41.55
N VAL A 3 -41.55 5.26 41.53
CA VAL A 3 -40.11 5.14 41.21
C VAL A 3 -39.70 3.66 41.08
N SER A 4 -38.93 3.44 40.00
CA SER A 4 -37.90 2.45 39.65
C SER A 4 -38.02 0.97 40.05
N LYS A 5 -37.99 0.13 39.01
CA LYS A 5 -37.31 -1.18 39.01
C LYS A 5 -35.90 -0.96 38.46
N SER A 6 -34.87 -1.24 39.26
CA SER A 6 -33.51 -1.45 38.75
C SER A 6 -33.19 -2.93 38.75
N PHE A 7 -32.88 -3.44 37.56
CA PHE A 7 -32.23 -4.72 37.33
C PHE A 7 -30.75 -4.60 37.71
N VAL A 8 -30.26 -5.53 38.53
CA VAL A 8 -28.84 -5.83 38.66
C VAL A 8 -28.64 -7.19 38.00
N LEU A 9 -27.94 -7.22 36.88
CA LEU A 9 -27.44 -8.46 36.29
C LEU A 9 -25.92 -8.39 36.28
N ASN A 10 -25.30 -9.10 37.22
CA ASN A 10 -23.90 -9.46 37.20
C ASN A 10 -23.69 -10.47 36.07
N ALA A 11 -22.80 -10.17 35.13
CA ALA A 11 -22.18 -11.18 34.28
C ALA A 11 -20.67 -10.92 34.26
N ALA A 12 -19.97 -11.68 35.09
CA ALA A 12 -18.52 -11.80 35.05
C ALA A 12 -18.15 -12.61 33.79
N CYS A 13 -17.31 -12.04 32.92
CA CYS A 13 -16.72 -12.78 31.80
C CYS A 13 -15.33 -13.27 32.22
N VAL A 14 -15.17 -14.59 32.22
CA VAL A 14 -13.92 -15.29 32.54
C VAL A 14 -12.98 -15.16 31.34
N VAL A 15 -11.82 -14.53 31.55
CA VAL A 15 -10.75 -14.48 30.55
C VAL A 15 -10.02 -15.83 30.59
N ALA A 16 -10.23 -16.67 29.57
CA ALA A 16 -9.44 -17.86 29.35
C ALA A 16 -8.13 -17.47 28.65
N SER A 17 -7.01 -17.65 29.35
CA SER A 17 -5.66 -17.51 28.80
C SER A 17 -5.35 -18.68 27.87
N CYS A 18 -5.31 -18.42 26.57
CA CYS A 18 -4.56 -19.22 25.61
C CYS A 18 -3.42 -18.35 25.06
N VAL A 19 -2.19 -18.68 25.46
CA VAL A 19 -0.97 -18.11 24.88
C VAL A 19 -0.82 -18.69 23.47
N ALA A 20 -1.34 -17.95 22.49
CA ALA A 20 -0.88 -18.01 21.12
C ALA A 20 -0.11 -16.71 20.87
N VAL A 21 1.18 -16.79 20.59
CA VAL A 21 1.96 -15.66 20.08
C VAL A 21 1.55 -15.47 18.62
N ALA A 22 0.34 -14.96 18.41
CA ALA A 22 0.01 -14.23 17.21
C ALA A 22 0.57 -12.81 17.42
N SER A 23 1.30 -12.29 16.43
CA SER A 23 1.70 -10.88 16.42
C SER A 23 0.41 -10.04 16.45
N ALA A 24 -0.03 -9.63 17.63
CA ALA A 24 -1.19 -8.77 17.77
C ALA A 24 -0.82 -7.41 17.18
N GLU A 25 -1.50 -6.99 16.11
CA GLU A 25 -1.39 -5.61 15.64
C GLU A 25 -1.72 -4.65 16.79
N LEU A 26 -1.06 -3.49 16.81
CA LEU A 26 -1.36 -2.45 17.79
C LEU A 26 -2.84 -2.05 17.71
N PRO A 27 -3.48 -1.71 18.85
CA PRO A 27 -4.85 -1.20 18.85
C PRO A 27 -5.00 -0.05 17.85
N THR A 28 -5.94 -0.23 16.93
CA THR A 28 -6.11 0.65 15.75
C THR A 28 -7.55 1.15 15.67
N VAL A 29 -7.70 2.44 15.39
CA VAL A 29 -8.97 3.07 15.04
C VAL A 29 -9.05 3.17 13.52
N LYS A 30 -10.12 2.64 12.94
CA LYS A 30 -10.39 2.74 11.50
C LYS A 30 -11.42 3.83 11.24
N LEU A 31 -11.10 4.72 10.32
CA LEU A 31 -11.98 5.77 9.83
C LEU A 31 -12.43 5.40 8.43
N THR A 32 -13.74 5.38 8.19
CA THR A 32 -14.34 5.20 6.87
C THR A 32 -15.21 6.39 6.53
N HIS A 33 -15.27 6.75 5.25
CA HIS A 33 -16.08 7.86 4.76
C HIS A 33 -17.01 7.39 3.62
N PRO A 34 -18.23 7.95 3.47
CA PRO A 34 -19.19 7.56 2.43
C PRO A 34 -18.68 7.64 0.99
N SER A 35 -17.66 8.44 0.71
CA SER A 35 -17.02 8.48 -0.61
C SER A 35 -16.09 7.29 -0.91
N GLY A 36 -15.81 6.44 0.08
CA GLY A 36 -14.87 5.31 -0.03
C GLY A 36 -13.45 5.60 0.48
N SER A 37 -13.13 6.84 0.85
CA SER A 37 -11.84 7.13 1.50
C SER A 37 -11.80 6.53 2.90
N ASN A 38 -10.59 6.19 3.36
CA ASN A 38 -10.37 5.59 4.66
C ASN A 38 -9.00 5.95 5.24
N ALA A 39 -8.88 5.86 6.55
CA ALA A 39 -7.61 6.01 7.27
C ALA A 39 -7.56 5.06 8.47
N GLU A 40 -6.36 4.65 8.86
CA GLU A 40 -6.11 3.90 10.08
C GLU A 40 -5.19 4.69 11.01
N VAL A 41 -5.49 4.68 12.31
CA VAL A 41 -4.71 5.39 13.33
C VAL A 41 -4.41 4.43 14.49
N PHE A 42 -3.14 4.23 14.80
CA PHE A 42 -2.75 3.48 15.99
C PHE A 42 -2.98 4.33 17.26
N LEU A 43 -3.49 3.71 18.34
CA LEU A 43 -3.58 4.37 19.64
C LEU A 43 -2.19 4.71 20.20
N PHE A 44 -1.18 3.89 19.89
CA PHE A 44 0.20 4.19 20.20
C PHE A 44 0.67 5.37 19.35
N GLY A 45 0.94 6.49 20.01
CA GLY A 45 1.36 7.74 19.38
C GLY A 45 0.27 8.57 18.72
N ALA A 46 -1.01 8.17 18.79
CA ALA A 46 -2.08 8.68 17.93
C ALA A 46 -1.63 8.74 16.46
N HIS A 47 -0.99 7.66 16.02
CA HIS A 47 -0.14 7.62 14.84
C HIS A 47 -0.96 7.26 13.61
N VAL A 48 -1.19 8.23 12.72
CA VAL A 48 -1.85 7.95 11.44
C VAL A 48 -0.97 7.01 10.64
N LYS A 49 -1.46 5.79 10.42
CA LYS A 49 -0.75 4.70 9.75
C LYS A 49 -0.94 4.78 8.24
N SER A 50 -2.16 5.05 7.79
CA SER A 50 -2.55 5.04 6.39
C SER A 50 -3.62 6.09 6.11
N PHE A 51 -3.65 6.56 4.87
CA PHE A 51 -4.78 7.31 4.31
C PHE A 51 -4.93 6.99 2.82
N HIS A 52 -6.10 6.47 2.47
CA HIS A 52 -6.49 6.20 1.10
C HIS A 52 -7.55 7.22 0.68
N ALA A 53 -7.21 8.06 -0.29
CA ALA A 53 -8.13 9.01 -0.87
C ALA A 53 -9.13 8.26 -1.78
N ALA A 54 -10.34 8.81 -1.95
CA ALA A 54 -11.44 8.14 -2.64
C ALA A 54 -11.17 7.91 -4.14
N GLN A 55 -10.35 8.76 -4.76
CA GLN A 55 -9.98 8.64 -6.16
C GLN A 55 -9.02 7.48 -6.45
N ASP A 56 -8.22 7.05 -5.47
CA ASP A 56 -7.33 5.89 -5.56
C ASP A 56 -7.27 5.18 -4.20
N PRO A 57 -8.30 4.37 -3.89
CA PRO A 57 -8.41 3.72 -2.60
C PRO A 57 -7.38 2.59 -2.42
N THR A 58 -6.58 2.28 -3.45
CA THR A 58 -5.60 1.17 -3.46
C THR A 58 -4.17 1.63 -3.20
N ARG A 59 -3.89 2.92 -3.39
CA ARG A 59 -2.56 3.50 -3.24
C ARG A 59 -2.55 4.47 -2.08
N ASP A 60 -1.98 4.01 -0.97
CA ASP A 60 -1.80 4.81 0.23
C ASP A 60 -1.11 6.15 -0.10
N VAL A 61 -1.52 7.20 0.58
CA VAL A 61 -0.92 8.53 0.53
C VAL A 61 0.24 8.61 1.51
N ILE A 62 0.19 7.78 2.56
CA ILE A 62 1.13 7.77 3.66
C ILE A 62 1.99 6.50 3.57
N PHE A 63 3.31 6.67 3.51
CA PHE A 63 4.25 5.57 3.50
C PHE A 63 4.41 4.98 4.91
N MET A 64 4.37 3.65 5.00
CA MET A 64 4.72 2.89 6.19
C MET A 64 5.84 1.89 5.87
N SER A 65 6.85 1.79 6.74
CA SER A 65 7.89 0.77 6.57
C SER A 65 7.33 -0.61 6.89
N ASN A 66 7.67 -1.60 6.06
CA ASN A 66 7.36 -3.01 6.32
C ASN A 66 8.20 -3.61 7.46
N HIS A 67 9.25 -2.91 7.90
CA HIS A 67 10.15 -3.31 8.97
C HIS A 67 9.89 -2.57 10.29
N SER A 68 8.91 -1.67 10.31
CA SER A 68 8.57 -0.85 11.47
C SER A 68 8.27 -1.69 12.70
N TYR A 69 8.70 -1.22 13.88
CA TYR A 69 8.29 -1.82 15.14
C TYR A 69 6.80 -1.57 15.39
N LEU A 70 6.05 -2.62 15.70
CA LEU A 70 4.64 -2.56 16.10
C LEU A 70 4.44 -3.16 17.49
N ASP A 71 5.38 -2.89 18.40
CA ASP A 71 5.44 -3.49 19.75
C ASP A 71 4.87 -2.60 20.86
N GLY A 72 4.49 -1.36 20.54
CA GLY A 72 3.93 -0.40 21.50
C GLY A 72 4.98 0.14 22.48
N VAL A 73 6.25 0.05 22.12
CA VAL A 73 7.39 0.54 22.91
C VAL A 73 8.31 1.39 22.06
N ASN A 74 8.71 0.89 20.89
CA ASN A 74 9.61 1.57 19.98
C ASN A 74 8.83 2.52 19.04
N PRO A 75 9.45 3.62 18.57
CA PRO A 75 8.83 4.48 17.57
C PRO A 75 8.44 3.71 16.30
N ILE A 76 7.28 4.05 15.74
CA ILE A 76 6.81 3.50 14.46
C ILE A 76 7.51 4.28 13.32
N MET A 77 8.08 3.53 12.37
CA MET A 77 8.75 4.04 11.17
C MET A 77 7.77 4.14 9.99
N GLY A 78 7.55 5.36 9.49
CA GLY A 78 6.49 5.68 8.53
C GLY A 78 5.26 6.28 9.20
N GLY A 79 4.18 6.52 8.45
CA GLY A 79 2.93 7.11 8.96
C GLY A 79 3.01 8.63 9.13
N ILE A 80 2.34 9.13 10.17
CA ILE A 80 2.48 10.50 10.67
C ILE A 80 2.79 10.46 12.18
N PRO A 81 4.05 10.25 12.58
CA PRO A 81 4.45 10.40 13.97
C PRO A 81 4.22 11.84 14.47
N VAL A 82 3.62 11.96 15.65
CA VAL A 82 3.46 13.24 16.36
C VAL A 82 4.73 13.54 17.17
N VAL A 83 5.48 14.55 16.75
CA VAL A 83 6.72 15.00 17.41
C VAL A 83 6.38 16.06 18.44
N PHE A 84 6.54 15.72 19.72
CA PHE A 84 6.35 16.64 20.84
C PHE A 84 7.00 16.06 22.12
N PRO A 85 7.62 16.88 23.00
CA PRO A 85 7.79 18.34 22.93
C PRO A 85 9.14 18.75 22.33
N ASN A 86 9.86 17.84 21.68
CA ASN A 86 11.21 18.10 21.19
C ASN A 86 11.47 17.43 19.85
N PHE A 87 11.83 18.20 18.83
CA PHE A 87 12.35 17.68 17.57
C PHE A 87 13.82 17.25 17.69
N GLY A 88 14.17 16.09 17.12
CA GLY A 88 15.51 15.53 17.18
C GLY A 88 15.87 14.93 18.53
N SER A 89 17.17 14.80 18.81
CA SER A 89 17.67 14.23 20.06
C SER A 89 17.80 15.30 21.15
N ALA A 90 17.39 14.97 22.38
CA ALA A 90 17.63 15.80 23.55
C ALA A 90 17.91 14.91 24.77
N THR A 91 18.81 15.35 25.65
CA THR A 91 19.14 14.63 26.88
C THR A 91 17.90 14.44 27.75
N GLY A 92 17.64 13.20 28.18
CA GLY A 92 16.50 12.86 29.03
C GLY A 92 15.17 12.69 28.30
N LEU A 93 15.14 12.84 26.97
CA LEU A 93 13.97 12.60 26.14
C LEU A 93 14.26 11.49 25.10
N PRO A 94 13.26 10.67 24.74
CA PRO A 94 13.37 9.85 23.54
C PRO A 94 13.56 10.75 22.30
N GLY A 95 14.17 10.21 21.25
CA GLY A 95 14.32 10.93 19.99
C GLY A 95 12.96 11.38 19.46
N HIS A 96 12.85 12.66 19.09
CA HIS A 96 11.62 13.34 18.69
C HIS A 96 10.54 13.46 19.79
N GLY A 97 10.93 13.36 21.06
CA GLY A 97 10.03 13.52 22.18
C GLY A 97 9.13 12.29 22.41
N PHE A 98 8.24 12.40 23.38
CA PHE A 98 7.52 11.26 23.94
C PHE A 98 6.12 11.02 23.34
N ALA A 99 5.55 12.00 22.61
CA ALA A 99 4.18 11.89 22.11
C ALA A 99 3.97 10.66 21.22
N ARG A 100 4.90 10.41 20.27
CA ARG A 100 4.87 9.24 19.36
C ARG A 100 5.19 7.89 20.00
N VAL A 101 5.61 7.84 21.26
CA VAL A 101 5.94 6.60 22.00
C VAL A 101 5.08 6.40 23.25
N THR A 102 3.94 7.09 23.32
CA THR A 102 2.98 6.98 24.41
C THR A 102 1.64 6.55 23.84
N ASN A 103 0.87 5.73 24.57
CA ASN A 103 -0.51 5.45 24.18
C ASN A 103 -1.41 6.65 24.44
N TRP A 104 -2.19 7.02 23.43
CA TRP A 104 -3.23 8.03 23.52
C TRP A 104 -4.58 7.38 23.78
N THR A 105 -5.51 8.16 24.34
CA THR A 105 -6.89 7.73 24.58
C THR A 105 -7.74 8.17 23.39
N LEU A 106 -8.53 7.26 22.81
CA LEU A 106 -9.58 7.65 21.86
C LEU A 106 -10.71 8.35 22.64
N ALA A 107 -10.88 9.65 22.41
CA ALA A 107 -11.93 10.44 23.03
C ALA A 107 -13.29 10.23 22.34
N GLY A 108 -13.28 10.04 21.01
CA GLY A 108 -14.50 9.75 20.25
C GLY A 108 -14.27 9.64 18.76
N VAL A 109 -15.28 9.10 18.07
CA VAL A 109 -15.38 9.07 16.60
C VAL A 109 -16.75 9.62 16.21
N THR A 110 -16.77 10.57 15.29
CA THR A 110 -17.99 11.06 14.62
C THR A 110 -17.92 10.64 13.16
N GLU A 111 -18.78 9.72 12.76
CA GLU A 111 -18.87 9.28 11.36
C GLU A 111 -19.58 10.34 10.51
N ALA A 112 -19.12 10.49 9.27
CA ALA A 112 -19.79 11.31 8.27
C ALA A 112 -21.22 10.81 8.01
N ALA A 113 -22.19 11.74 8.00
CA ALA A 113 -23.58 11.44 7.69
C ALA A 113 -23.82 11.24 6.19
N ASP A 114 -23.02 11.90 5.36
CA ASP A 114 -23.05 11.86 3.90
C ASP A 114 -21.67 12.18 3.31
N ALA A 115 -21.54 12.17 1.99
CA ALA A 115 -20.28 12.43 1.30
C ALA A 115 -19.78 13.89 1.38
N ALA A 116 -20.59 14.83 1.87
CA ALA A 116 -20.21 16.23 2.06
C ALA A 116 -19.71 16.54 3.48
N SER A 117 -20.14 15.76 4.47
CA SER A 117 -19.63 15.79 5.85
C SER A 117 -18.37 14.94 6.03
N SER A 118 -17.50 15.26 6.98
CA SER A 118 -16.27 14.47 7.24
C SER A 118 -16.44 13.47 8.38
N THR A 119 -15.66 12.39 8.33
CA THR A 119 -15.48 11.47 9.48
C THR A 119 -14.32 11.96 10.33
N VAL A 120 -14.49 12.04 11.65
CA VAL A 120 -13.51 12.62 12.59
C VAL A 120 -13.25 11.66 13.76
N ALA A 121 -11.99 11.43 14.10
CA ALA A 121 -11.58 10.85 15.38
C ALA A 121 -10.73 11.84 16.19
N THR A 122 -10.95 11.84 17.49
CA THR A 122 -10.21 12.70 18.43
C THR A 122 -9.46 11.83 19.43
N PHE A 123 -8.16 12.08 19.58
CA PHE A 123 -7.26 11.38 20.49
C PHE A 123 -6.71 12.34 21.53
N THR A 124 -6.55 11.90 22.78
CA THR A 124 -6.03 12.75 23.84
C THR A 124 -4.88 12.12 24.61
N MET A 125 -3.97 12.96 25.09
CA MET A 125 -2.86 12.61 25.98
C MET A 125 -2.61 13.77 26.95
N ALA A 126 -2.49 13.50 28.24
CA ALA A 126 -2.16 14.51 29.24
C ALA A 126 -0.82 14.23 29.90
N ALA A 127 -0.31 15.22 30.64
CA ALA A 127 0.86 15.03 31.50
C ALA A 127 0.63 13.89 32.52
N SER A 128 1.68 13.11 32.75
CA SER A 128 1.68 11.95 33.64
C SER A 128 2.99 11.90 34.43
N ASP A 129 3.09 10.98 35.39
CA ASP A 129 4.31 10.84 36.19
C ASP A 129 5.52 10.42 35.35
N SER A 130 5.33 9.77 34.20
CA SER A 130 6.41 9.43 33.27
C SER A 130 6.86 10.65 32.48
N THR A 131 5.93 11.45 31.93
CA THR A 131 6.27 12.64 31.15
C THR A 131 6.90 13.72 32.04
N ARG A 132 6.38 13.93 33.26
CA ARG A 132 6.94 14.88 34.23
C ARG A 132 8.39 14.61 34.60
N LYS A 133 8.83 13.34 34.57
CA LYS A 133 10.24 12.99 34.81
C LYS A 133 11.17 13.43 33.69
N MET A 134 10.66 13.54 32.46
CA MET A 134 11.43 13.95 31.28
C MET A 134 11.30 15.45 31.00
N TRP A 135 10.10 15.99 31.17
CA TRP A 135 9.75 17.38 30.95
C TRP A 135 8.74 17.83 32.02
N PRO A 136 9.18 18.53 33.08
CA PRO A 136 8.39 18.77 34.30
C PRO A 136 7.41 19.93 34.14
N VAL A 137 6.45 19.78 33.22
CA VAL A 137 5.37 20.74 32.98
C VAL A 137 4.04 20.00 32.85
N GLU A 138 2.94 20.69 33.18
CA GLU A 138 1.58 20.20 32.92
C GLU A 138 1.12 20.62 31.52
N PHE A 139 0.49 19.70 30.80
CA PHE A 139 -0.05 19.95 29.47
C PHE A 139 -1.18 18.96 29.18
N GLU A 140 -2.00 19.33 28.19
CA GLU A 140 -2.95 18.43 27.54
C GLU A 140 -2.74 18.50 26.03
N LEU A 141 -2.73 17.35 25.38
CA LEU A 141 -2.70 17.20 23.94
C LEU A 141 -4.04 16.65 23.47
N GLU A 142 -4.55 17.24 22.41
CA GLU A 142 -5.65 16.69 21.62
C GLU A 142 -5.19 16.62 20.16
N TYR A 143 -5.45 15.49 19.51
CA TYR A 143 -5.12 15.27 18.12
C TYR A 143 -6.37 14.85 17.36
N GLU A 144 -6.80 15.69 16.43
CA GLU A 144 -7.93 15.41 15.56
C GLU A 144 -7.43 14.82 14.24
N VAL A 145 -8.08 13.75 13.79
CA VAL A 145 -7.86 13.12 12.49
C VAL A 145 -9.19 13.09 11.75
N LYS A 146 -9.26 13.82 10.64
CA LYS A 146 -10.47 14.04 9.87
C LYS A 146 -10.26 13.63 8.43
N ILE A 147 -11.17 12.83 7.89
CA ILE A 147 -11.13 12.40 6.49
C ILE A 147 -12.38 12.85 5.74
N SER A 148 -12.16 13.29 4.50
CA SER A 148 -13.18 13.48 3.47
C SER A 148 -12.77 12.71 2.22
N ALA A 149 -13.39 12.96 1.07
CA ALA A 149 -13.09 12.21 -0.16
C ALA A 149 -11.61 12.25 -0.57
N GLU A 150 -11.02 13.43 -0.67
CA GLU A 150 -9.65 13.61 -1.18
C GLU A 150 -8.68 14.19 -0.15
N THR A 151 -9.16 14.42 1.09
CA THR A 151 -8.42 15.11 2.13
C THR A 151 -8.28 14.31 3.41
N LEU A 152 -7.08 14.39 3.98
CA LEU A 152 -6.75 14.06 5.36
C LEU A 152 -6.39 15.36 6.08
N GLU A 153 -7.22 15.77 7.01
CA GLU A 153 -7.00 16.92 7.87
C GLU A 153 -6.56 16.44 9.26
N THR A 154 -5.50 17.02 9.80
CA THR A 154 -5.03 16.70 11.15
C THR A 154 -4.69 17.97 11.92
N ALA A 155 -5.05 18.01 13.20
CA ALA A 155 -4.79 19.14 14.07
C ALA A 155 -4.25 18.66 15.42
N LEU A 156 -3.03 19.07 15.76
CA LEU A 156 -2.47 18.88 17.10
C LEU A 156 -2.72 20.15 17.92
N HIS A 157 -3.54 20.02 18.96
CA HIS A 157 -3.76 21.04 19.97
C HIS A 157 -2.88 20.74 21.18
N VAL A 158 -2.02 21.70 21.53
CA VAL A 158 -1.23 21.70 22.76
C VAL A 158 -1.85 22.73 23.69
N HIS A 159 -2.52 22.28 24.74
CA HIS A 159 -3.07 23.14 25.77
C HIS A 159 -2.09 23.24 26.96
N ASN A 160 -1.68 24.46 27.29
CA ASN A 160 -0.81 24.70 28.45
C ASN A 160 -1.64 24.74 29.73
N THR A 161 -1.69 23.62 30.46
CA THR A 161 -2.30 23.52 31.80
C THR A 161 -1.31 23.80 32.93
N ASN A 162 -0.05 24.09 32.62
CA ASN A 162 0.95 24.51 33.59
C ASN A 162 0.64 25.90 34.14
N ALA A 163 1.10 26.18 35.36
CA ALA A 163 0.96 27.50 35.98
C ALA A 163 1.73 28.60 35.24
N ASP A 164 2.83 28.22 34.57
CA ASP A 164 3.74 29.12 33.88
C ASP A 164 3.79 28.84 32.37
N GLU A 165 4.42 29.75 31.62
CA GLU A 165 4.72 29.58 30.19
C GLU A 165 5.53 28.29 29.95
N ILE A 166 5.16 27.55 28.90
CA ILE A 166 5.91 26.38 28.42
C ILE A 166 6.53 26.68 27.05
N ALA A 167 7.62 25.98 26.73
CA ALA A 167 8.30 26.10 25.45
C ALA A 167 8.63 24.71 24.87
N PHE A 168 8.20 24.44 23.64
CA PHE A 168 8.28 23.12 23.01
C PHE A 168 8.51 23.18 21.49
N HIS A 169 8.95 22.07 20.91
CA HIS A 169 8.81 21.81 19.48
C HIS A 169 7.56 20.96 19.23
N ALA A 170 6.89 21.20 18.10
CA ALA A 170 5.77 20.40 17.63
C ALA A 170 5.92 20.18 16.13
N LEU A 171 5.76 18.95 15.64
CA LEU A 171 5.86 18.65 14.21
C LEU A 171 5.03 17.39 13.86
N LEU A 172 4.43 17.40 12.68
CA LEU A 172 3.75 16.25 12.10
C LEU A 172 4.69 15.63 11.06
N HIS A 173 5.23 14.46 11.39
CA HIS A 173 6.34 13.86 10.62
C HIS A 173 5.83 13.07 9.41
N ASN A 174 5.14 13.73 8.48
CA ASN A 174 4.45 13.04 7.39
C ASN A 174 5.43 12.29 6.49
N TYR A 175 5.29 10.98 6.39
CA TYR A 175 5.95 10.18 5.37
C TYR A 175 5.03 10.06 4.16
N ILE A 176 5.24 10.90 3.14
CA ILE A 176 4.42 10.85 1.91
C ILE A 176 4.89 9.68 1.05
N TYR A 177 3.96 8.81 0.65
CA TYR A 177 4.24 7.73 -0.29
C TYR A 177 4.46 8.32 -1.70
N VAL A 178 5.55 7.90 -2.33
CA VAL A 178 5.86 8.18 -3.74
C VAL A 178 6.26 6.88 -4.42
N ASP A 179 6.05 6.74 -5.73
CA ASP A 179 6.43 5.50 -6.42
C ASP A 179 7.93 5.39 -6.66
N ASP A 180 8.58 6.53 -6.95
CA ASP A 180 10.03 6.62 -7.03
C ASP A 180 10.47 8.06 -6.74
N VAL A 181 11.23 8.25 -5.66
CA VAL A 181 11.73 9.55 -5.25
C VAL A 181 12.90 10.05 -6.14
N ARG A 182 13.52 9.15 -6.91
CA ARG A 182 14.81 9.39 -7.59
C ARG A 182 14.62 10.04 -8.95
N ASN A 183 15.74 10.46 -9.55
CA ASN A 183 15.82 10.88 -10.96
C ASN A 183 14.85 12.00 -11.37
N GLY A 184 14.45 12.87 -10.44
CA GLY A 184 13.49 13.95 -10.70
C GLY A 184 12.04 13.49 -10.84
N ASN A 185 11.73 12.23 -10.51
CA ASN A 185 10.37 11.70 -10.51
C ASN A 185 9.52 12.31 -9.38
N THR A 186 10.14 12.81 -8.32
CA THR A 186 9.47 13.51 -7.22
C THR A 186 10.08 14.90 -7.05
N ASN A 187 9.22 15.93 -7.01
CA ASN A 187 9.61 17.33 -6.84
C ASN A 187 8.77 18.01 -5.77
N VAL A 188 9.40 18.88 -4.98
CA VAL A 188 8.74 19.69 -3.95
C VAL A 188 8.77 21.16 -4.34
N THR A 189 7.62 21.82 -4.31
CA THR A 189 7.49 23.28 -4.51
C THR A 189 6.92 23.96 -3.26
N GLY A 190 6.98 25.29 -3.22
CA GLY A 190 6.68 26.10 -2.02
C GLY A 190 7.91 26.43 -1.17
N LEU A 191 9.11 26.02 -1.63
CA LEU A 191 10.38 26.18 -0.90
C LEU A 191 11.31 27.25 -1.50
N ALA A 192 11.04 27.70 -2.73
CA ALA A 192 11.92 28.63 -3.45
C ALA A 192 12.09 29.96 -2.70
N GLY A 193 13.33 30.42 -2.60
CA GLY A 193 13.73 31.65 -1.91
C GLY A 193 13.83 31.53 -0.39
N LEU A 194 13.48 30.39 0.21
CA LEU A 194 13.55 30.21 1.65
C LEU A 194 14.98 29.91 2.14
N GLU A 195 15.28 30.38 3.35
CA GLU A 195 16.44 29.92 4.11
C GLU A 195 16.15 28.58 4.77
N TYR A 196 17.15 27.70 4.80
CA TYR A 196 17.04 26.40 5.44
C TYR A 196 18.36 25.94 6.06
N LEU A 197 18.28 25.16 7.13
CA LEU A 197 19.41 24.39 7.64
C LEU A 197 19.50 23.06 6.89
N ASP A 198 20.56 22.87 6.13
CA ASP A 198 20.98 21.56 5.64
C ASP A 198 21.67 20.84 6.80
N LYS A 199 21.03 19.85 7.42
CA LYS A 199 21.59 19.10 8.55
C LYS A 199 22.63 18.07 8.12
N VAL A 200 22.64 17.66 6.85
CA VAL A 200 23.67 16.77 6.29
C VAL A 200 24.98 17.53 6.15
N ALA A 201 24.93 18.71 5.51
CA ALA A 201 26.08 19.60 5.37
C ALA A 201 26.40 20.38 6.66
N LYS A 202 25.42 20.53 7.56
CA LYS A 202 25.44 21.37 8.78
C LYS A 202 25.63 22.85 8.48
N GLU A 203 24.95 23.33 7.45
CA GLU A 203 25.09 24.70 6.94
C GLU A 203 23.73 25.34 6.68
N ASN A 204 23.63 26.65 6.90
CA ASN A 204 22.48 27.43 6.44
C ASN A 204 22.64 27.75 4.95
N LYS A 205 21.58 27.55 4.18
CA LYS A 205 21.53 27.76 2.73
C LYS A 205 20.24 28.48 2.34
N THR A 206 20.18 28.96 1.10
CA THR A 206 18.95 29.48 0.49
C THR A 206 18.56 28.58 -0.67
N GLU A 207 17.29 28.22 -0.77
CA GLU A 207 16.77 27.40 -1.86
C GLU A 207 16.57 28.25 -3.12
N SER A 208 17.58 28.28 -3.97
CA SER A 208 17.54 29.04 -5.22
C SER A 208 16.83 28.30 -6.34
N ARG A 209 16.55 26.99 -6.18
CA ARG A 209 15.83 26.21 -7.19
C ARG A 209 14.33 26.53 -7.13
N PRO A 210 13.63 26.54 -8.27
CA PRO A 210 12.18 26.70 -8.30
C PRO A 210 11.45 25.49 -7.70
N GLU A 211 12.04 24.30 -7.83
CA GLU A 211 11.56 23.05 -7.28
C GLU A 211 12.73 22.22 -6.75
N LEU A 212 12.51 21.52 -5.64
CA LEU A 212 13.47 20.62 -5.03
C LEU A 212 13.24 19.20 -5.55
N SER A 213 14.23 18.63 -6.23
CA SER A 213 14.30 17.19 -6.51
C SER A 213 15.26 16.50 -5.55
N ILE A 214 14.98 15.23 -5.21
CA ILE A 214 15.80 14.43 -4.31
C ILE A 214 16.79 13.60 -5.11
N ALA A 215 18.08 13.83 -4.87
CA ALA A 215 19.18 13.15 -5.57
C ALA A 215 20.23 12.53 -4.64
N ALA A 216 20.11 12.77 -3.33
CA ALA A 216 21.00 12.30 -2.29
C ALA A 216 20.28 12.35 -0.93
N GLU A 217 20.96 11.94 0.14
CA GLU A 217 20.48 12.12 1.51
C GLU A 217 20.10 13.59 1.72
N THR A 218 18.86 13.81 2.14
CA THR A 218 18.28 15.13 2.36
C THR A 218 17.73 15.17 3.78
N ASP A 219 18.15 16.15 4.56
CA ASP A 219 17.65 16.44 5.91
C ASP A 219 17.70 17.95 6.10
N SER A 220 16.65 18.63 5.67
CA SER A 220 16.63 20.10 5.54
C SER A 220 15.48 20.70 6.33
N VAL A 221 15.78 21.69 7.19
CA VAL A 221 14.77 22.45 7.94
C VAL A 221 14.58 23.82 7.30
N TYR A 222 13.51 24.01 6.56
CA TYR A 222 13.12 25.27 5.94
C TYR A 222 12.40 26.16 6.94
N TYR A 223 12.96 27.34 7.19
CA TYR A 223 12.46 28.25 8.23
C TYR A 223 11.23 29.02 7.76
N ASN A 224 10.22 29.10 8.63
CA ASN A 224 9.01 29.89 8.40
C ASN A 224 8.40 29.66 7.00
N ALA A 225 8.44 28.40 6.52
CA ALA A 225 7.94 28.04 5.20
C ALA A 225 6.47 28.48 5.03
N PRO A 226 6.03 28.93 3.85
CA PRO A 226 4.64 29.30 3.62
C PRO A 226 3.75 28.05 3.46
N SER A 227 2.45 28.28 3.33
CA SER A 227 1.46 27.28 2.88
C SER A 227 1.05 27.62 1.45
N PRO A 228 0.82 26.63 0.56
CA PRO A 228 1.04 25.19 0.78
C PRO A 228 2.47 24.74 0.45
N LEU A 229 2.81 23.54 0.91
CA LEU A 229 3.89 22.73 0.33
C LEU A 229 3.29 21.75 -0.66
N VAL A 230 3.92 21.53 -1.81
CA VAL A 230 3.35 20.64 -2.85
C VAL A 230 4.37 19.63 -3.31
N VAL A 231 4.02 18.35 -3.21
CA VAL A 231 4.80 17.21 -3.70
C VAL A 231 4.17 16.70 -4.99
N SER A 232 4.88 16.86 -6.10
CA SER A 232 4.49 16.27 -7.39
C SER A 232 5.32 15.01 -7.63
N SER A 233 4.67 13.88 -7.88
CA SER A 233 5.32 12.58 -8.07
C SER A 233 4.83 11.89 -9.35
N LYS A 234 5.77 11.33 -10.11
CA LYS A 234 5.50 10.50 -11.27
C LYS A 234 5.07 9.11 -10.82
N GLY A 235 3.97 8.64 -11.40
CA GLY A 235 3.49 7.29 -11.14
C GLY A 235 4.38 6.23 -11.83
N VAL A 236 4.70 5.15 -11.13
CA VAL A 236 5.33 3.96 -11.74
C VAL A 236 4.23 2.95 -12.03
N ASN A 237 3.76 2.91 -13.28
CA ASN A 237 2.56 2.16 -13.68
C ASN A 237 1.27 2.63 -12.97
N ALA A 238 1.26 3.86 -12.48
CA ALA A 238 0.13 4.54 -11.83
C ALA A 238 -0.01 5.96 -12.39
N ALA A 239 -1.10 6.67 -12.02
CA ALA A 239 -1.25 8.08 -12.37
C ALA A 239 -0.21 8.96 -11.64
N ASP A 240 0.16 10.08 -12.29
CA ASP A 240 0.91 11.14 -11.63
C ASP A 240 0.08 11.70 -10.48
N ARG A 241 0.71 11.85 -9.32
CA ARG A 241 0.05 12.28 -8.09
C ARG A 241 0.65 13.57 -7.59
N VAL A 242 -0.22 14.50 -7.22
CA VAL A 242 0.12 15.72 -6.51
C VAL A 242 -0.48 15.65 -5.11
N VAL A 243 0.38 15.81 -4.10
CA VAL A 243 0.00 15.93 -2.70
C VAL A 243 0.27 17.36 -2.25
N THR A 244 -0.80 18.09 -1.95
CA THR A 244 -0.74 19.46 -1.43
C THR A 244 -0.92 19.42 0.07
N ILE A 245 0.00 20.02 0.81
CA ILE A 245 -0.01 20.10 2.27
C ILE A 245 -0.20 21.57 2.64
N ASP A 246 -1.45 21.90 2.96
CA ASP A 246 -1.75 23.16 3.64
C ASP A 246 -1.37 23.06 5.10
N LYS A 247 -0.77 24.11 5.66
CA LYS A 247 -0.30 24.11 7.05
C LYS A 247 -0.48 25.45 7.74
N SER A 248 -0.80 25.42 9.02
CA SER A 248 -0.86 26.63 9.84
C SER A 248 -0.49 26.36 11.30
N GLY A 249 0.09 27.37 11.94
CA GLY A 249 0.29 27.41 13.39
C GLY A 249 -0.55 28.52 13.98
N ILE A 250 -1.28 28.25 15.05
CA ILE A 250 -2.16 29.24 15.69
C ILE A 250 -1.92 29.19 17.20
N VAL A 251 -1.75 30.35 17.85
CA VAL A 251 -1.75 30.46 19.31
C VAL A 251 -2.96 31.28 19.73
N GLY A 252 -3.71 30.79 20.71
CA GLY A 252 -4.81 31.53 21.32
C GLY A 252 -6.06 30.69 21.54
N ASN A 253 -7.01 31.27 22.26
CA ASN A 253 -8.29 30.64 22.57
C ASN A 253 -9.45 31.44 21.97
N GLY A 254 -10.46 30.75 21.44
CA GLY A 254 -11.69 31.36 20.93
C GLY A 254 -11.42 32.49 19.92
N ALA A 255 -11.98 33.67 20.16
CA ALA A 255 -11.85 34.82 19.27
C ALA A 255 -10.45 35.50 19.28
N HIS A 256 -9.55 35.12 20.18
CA HIS A 256 -8.24 35.75 20.36
C HIS A 256 -7.09 34.88 19.82
N GLN A 257 -7.25 34.38 18.60
CA GLN A 257 -6.26 33.55 17.94
C GLN A 257 -5.31 34.37 17.05
N LYS A 258 -4.03 34.00 17.07
CA LYS A 258 -2.97 34.61 16.26
C LYS A 258 -2.23 33.53 15.48
N THR A 259 -2.13 33.71 14.16
CA THR A 259 -1.25 32.87 13.33
C THR A 259 0.20 33.08 13.70
N VAL A 260 0.93 31.98 13.87
CA VAL A 260 2.38 31.93 14.10
C VAL A 260 3.06 31.19 12.96
N ALA A 261 4.33 31.48 12.75
CA ALA A 261 5.10 30.85 11.69
C ALA A 261 5.28 29.35 11.95
N THR A 262 5.33 28.58 10.87
CA THR A 262 5.65 27.15 10.90
C THR A 262 6.74 26.88 9.87
N ASP A 263 7.63 25.98 10.22
CA ASP A 263 8.72 25.45 9.41
C ASP A 263 8.23 24.29 8.55
N ALA A 264 9.10 23.84 7.65
CA ALA A 264 8.93 22.59 6.90
C ALA A 264 10.24 21.78 6.95
N VAL A 265 10.18 20.52 7.37
CA VAL A 265 11.33 19.62 7.24
C VAL A 265 11.13 18.76 6.01
N ILE A 266 12.17 18.66 5.17
CA ILE A 266 12.21 17.74 4.03
C ILE A 266 13.27 16.69 4.34
N TRP A 267 12.85 15.42 4.37
CA TRP A 267 13.74 14.32 4.71
C TRP A 267 13.60 13.11 3.79
N ASN A 268 14.74 12.62 3.31
CA ASN A 268 14.88 11.31 2.70
C ASN A 268 16.26 10.75 3.07
N PRO A 269 16.34 9.54 3.67
CA PRO A 269 17.62 9.01 4.16
C PRO A 269 18.57 8.62 3.03
N TRP A 270 18.06 8.36 1.82
CA TRP A 270 18.84 7.82 0.72
C TRP A 270 19.54 6.49 1.07
N VAL A 271 20.41 6.03 0.18
CA VAL A 271 20.97 4.67 0.19
C VAL A 271 21.71 4.33 1.48
N GLU A 272 22.72 5.12 1.87
CA GLU A 272 23.62 4.71 2.96
C GLU A 272 22.99 4.87 4.34
N ARG A 273 22.24 5.94 4.57
CA ARG A 273 21.53 6.14 5.84
C ARG A 273 20.47 5.08 6.06
N SER A 274 19.74 4.67 5.01
CA SER A 274 18.68 3.65 5.12
C SER A 274 19.20 2.34 5.69
N LYS A 275 20.40 1.90 5.28
CA LYS A 275 21.04 0.67 5.77
C LYS A 275 21.39 0.70 7.25
N THR A 276 21.38 1.87 7.89
CA THR A 276 21.70 2.01 9.32
C THR A 276 20.51 1.79 10.23
N PHE A 277 19.29 1.84 9.68
CA PHE A 277 18.06 1.59 10.41
C PHE A 277 17.79 0.08 10.51
N LYS A 278 17.19 -0.33 11.62
CA LYS A 278 16.79 -1.73 11.84
C LYS A 278 15.32 -1.98 11.51
N ASP A 279 14.57 -0.90 11.53
CA ASP A 279 13.12 -0.79 11.38
C ASP A 279 12.73 -0.13 10.05
N PHE A 280 13.66 -0.12 9.08
CA PHE A 280 13.47 0.43 7.73
C PHE A 280 14.25 -0.41 6.72
N GLY A 281 13.62 -0.78 5.62
CA GLY A 281 14.23 -1.57 4.55
C GLY A 281 15.27 -0.77 3.76
N ALA A 282 16.32 -1.44 3.29
CA ALA A 282 17.45 -0.77 2.62
C ALA A 282 17.07 0.01 1.34
N GLU A 283 15.97 -0.38 0.68
CA GLU A 283 15.46 0.26 -0.55
C GLU A 283 14.16 1.03 -0.33
N GLU A 284 13.60 1.04 0.89
CA GLU A 284 12.32 1.70 1.16
C GLU A 284 12.39 3.23 1.01
N TYR A 285 13.59 3.82 1.03
CA TYR A 285 13.79 5.25 0.76
C TYR A 285 13.33 5.66 -0.64
N ILE A 286 13.24 4.71 -1.57
CA ILE A 286 12.76 4.94 -2.94
C ILE A 286 11.29 5.36 -2.92
N ASN A 287 10.50 4.82 -1.99
CA ASN A 287 9.05 4.94 -1.99
C ASN A 287 8.50 6.00 -1.03
N MET A 288 9.36 6.87 -0.52
CA MET A 288 8.98 7.81 0.52
C MET A 288 9.67 9.16 0.36
N LEU A 289 8.96 10.20 0.76
CA LEU A 289 9.53 11.52 1.03
C LEU A 289 8.86 12.08 2.27
N ALA A 290 9.64 12.41 3.30
CA ALA A 290 9.08 13.08 4.45
C ALA A 290 8.96 14.59 4.17
N VAL A 291 7.75 15.13 4.37
CA VAL A 291 7.43 16.55 4.22
C VAL A 291 6.63 17.00 5.43
N GLU A 292 7.33 17.62 6.37
CA GLU A 292 6.92 17.66 7.77
C GLU A 292 6.63 19.10 8.21
N PRO A 293 5.36 19.52 8.30
CA PRO A 293 5.00 20.81 8.86
C PRO A 293 5.21 20.80 10.39
N GLY A 294 5.77 21.87 10.93
CA GLY A 294 5.95 21.99 12.38
C GLY A 294 6.53 23.33 12.82
N ARG A 295 6.89 23.44 14.09
CA ARG A 295 7.72 24.51 14.64
C ARG A 295 8.91 23.87 15.35
N VAL A 296 10.07 23.88 14.69
CA VAL A 296 11.25 23.10 15.08
C VAL A 296 12.57 23.85 14.92
N SER A 297 12.58 24.94 14.16
CA SER A 297 13.73 25.86 14.09
C SER A 297 13.97 26.59 15.41
N GLU A 298 12.89 26.79 16.18
CA GLU A 298 12.90 27.29 17.54
C GLU A 298 11.74 26.69 18.34
N LYS A 299 11.79 26.83 19.66
CA LYS A 299 10.70 26.43 20.54
C LYS A 299 9.54 27.41 20.44
N GLN A 300 8.34 26.89 20.24
CA GLN A 300 7.10 27.63 20.40
C GLN A 300 6.88 27.90 21.89
N THR A 301 6.84 29.17 22.26
CA THR A 301 6.40 29.59 23.61
C THR A 301 4.88 29.63 23.67
N LEU A 302 4.31 29.21 24.81
CA LEU A 302 2.88 29.15 25.02
C LEU A 302 2.53 29.61 26.44
N PRO A 303 1.89 30.78 26.62
CA PRO A 303 1.49 31.26 27.93
C PRO A 303 0.53 30.30 28.65
N ALA A 304 0.48 30.39 29.98
CA ALA A 304 -0.43 29.59 30.80
C ALA A 304 -1.88 29.73 30.34
N GLY A 305 -2.59 28.60 30.22
CA GLY A 305 -3.98 28.51 29.80
C GLY A 305 -4.23 28.75 28.30
N GLN A 306 -3.21 29.03 27.49
CA GLN A 306 -3.37 29.17 26.03
C GLN A 306 -3.23 27.83 25.32
N THR A 307 -3.78 27.77 24.11
CA THR A 307 -3.63 26.62 23.21
C THR A 307 -2.80 27.00 21.99
N TYR A 308 -1.88 26.12 21.60
CA TYR A 308 -1.24 26.13 20.29
C TYR A 308 -1.86 25.05 19.41
N THR A 309 -2.25 25.39 18.19
CA THR A 309 -2.75 24.46 17.18
C THR A 309 -1.75 24.38 16.03
N LEU A 310 -1.21 23.20 15.78
CA LEU A 310 -0.52 22.87 14.53
C LEU A 310 -1.51 22.10 13.64
N HIS A 311 -1.96 22.77 12.59
CA HIS A 311 -2.94 22.23 11.65
C HIS A 311 -2.28 21.91 10.32
N GLN A 312 -2.70 20.79 9.71
CA GLN A 312 -2.43 20.51 8.31
C GLN A 312 -3.65 19.92 7.60
N THR A 313 -3.72 20.17 6.29
CA THR A 313 -4.61 19.45 5.38
C THR A 313 -3.78 18.90 4.23
N ILE A 314 -3.78 17.57 4.11
CA ILE A 314 -3.20 16.84 2.99
C ILE A 314 -4.31 16.62 1.97
N THR A 315 -4.18 17.22 0.80
CA THR A 315 -5.10 17.09 -0.33
C THR A 315 -4.41 16.34 -1.45
N VAL A 316 -5.07 15.32 -1.99
CA VAL A 316 -4.52 14.51 -3.08
C VAL A 316 -5.26 14.85 -4.37
N THR A 317 -4.51 15.12 -5.43
CA THR A 317 -5.05 15.25 -6.79
C THR A 317 -4.24 14.39 -7.74
N GLU A 318 -4.91 13.81 -8.74
CA GLU A 318 -4.25 13.05 -9.80
C GLU A 318 -4.36 13.81 -11.12
N ASN A 319 -3.22 13.98 -11.79
CA ASN A 319 -3.22 14.57 -13.11
C ASN A 319 -3.59 13.49 -14.13
N LEU A 320 -4.87 13.39 -14.46
CA LEU A 320 -5.30 12.58 -15.60
C LEU A 320 -4.70 13.17 -16.88
N PRO A 321 -4.05 12.38 -17.75
CA PRO A 321 -3.60 12.89 -19.04
C PRO A 321 -4.82 13.40 -19.83
N LEU A 322 -4.68 14.56 -20.48
CA LEU A 322 -5.74 15.28 -21.21
C LEU A 322 -6.74 14.41 -22.02
N PRO A 323 -6.34 13.30 -22.71
CA PRO A 323 -7.31 12.46 -23.41
C PRO A 323 -8.33 11.75 -22.50
N LEU A 324 -8.05 11.49 -21.21
CA LEU A 324 -9.01 10.90 -20.26
C LEU A 324 -10.05 11.90 -19.75
N LEU A 325 -9.69 13.18 -19.64
CA LEU A 325 -10.58 14.24 -19.19
C LEU A 325 -11.74 14.47 -20.17
N LEU A 326 -11.48 14.26 -21.47
CA LEU A 326 -12.50 14.39 -22.52
C LEU A 326 -13.54 13.25 -22.48
N VAL A 327 -13.15 12.04 -22.06
CA VAL A 327 -14.05 10.89 -21.98
C VAL A 327 -15.00 10.99 -20.78
N LEU A 328 -14.52 11.52 -19.64
CA LEU A 328 -15.35 11.76 -18.45
C LEU A 328 -16.38 12.88 -18.68
N LEU A 329 -16.01 13.95 -19.39
CA LEU A 329 -16.93 15.03 -19.76
C LEU A 329 -18.04 14.53 -20.72
N VAL A 330 -17.71 13.64 -21.66
CA VAL A 330 -18.72 13.07 -22.58
C VAL A 330 -19.63 12.07 -21.87
N ALA A 331 -19.13 11.28 -20.90
CA ALA A 331 -19.94 10.32 -20.14
C ALA A 331 -20.99 11.01 -19.22
N SER A 332 -20.68 12.19 -18.67
CA SER A 332 -21.63 12.97 -17.86
C SER A 332 -22.75 13.66 -18.67
N ALA A 333 -22.62 13.74 -20.00
CA ALA A 333 -23.59 14.38 -20.89
C ALA A 333 -24.64 13.41 -21.47
N ILE A 334 -24.50 12.10 -21.23
CA ILE A 334 -25.43 11.07 -21.70
C ILE A 334 -25.99 10.31 -20.50
N GLY A 335 -26.71 11.06 -19.66
CA GLY A 335 -27.57 10.48 -18.64
C GLY A 335 -28.79 9.82 -19.29
N GLY A 336 -28.89 8.50 -19.10
CA GLY A 336 -30.14 7.76 -19.11
C GLY A 336 -30.62 7.28 -20.46
N GLU A 337 -30.41 5.99 -20.76
CA GLU A 337 -31.49 5.13 -21.22
C GLU A 337 -31.15 3.65 -21.01
N ILE A 338 -32.21 2.91 -20.74
CA ILE A 338 -32.27 1.52 -20.29
C ILE A 338 -31.77 0.60 -21.41
N TYR A 339 -30.79 -0.28 -21.15
CA TYR A 339 -30.47 -1.37 -22.08
C TYR A 339 -30.94 -2.72 -21.57
N SER A 340 -32.03 -3.16 -22.20
CA SER A 340 -32.50 -4.54 -22.28
C SER A 340 -31.40 -5.45 -22.81
N ALA A 341 -31.27 -6.62 -22.19
CA ALA A 341 -30.43 -7.70 -22.66
C ALA A 341 -30.87 -8.18 -24.06
N ALA A 342 -30.02 -7.97 -25.05
CA ALA A 342 -30.01 -8.74 -26.28
C ALA A 342 -28.57 -9.19 -26.53
N THR A 343 -28.39 -10.51 -26.52
CA THR A 343 -27.17 -11.23 -26.83
C THR A 343 -26.55 -10.79 -28.15
N THR A 344 -25.43 -10.08 -28.06
CA THR A 344 -24.41 -10.03 -29.12
C THR A 344 -23.11 -10.59 -28.54
N SER A 345 -22.63 -11.66 -29.18
CA SER A 345 -21.37 -12.34 -28.90
C SER A 345 -20.22 -11.34 -28.92
N LEU A 346 -19.66 -11.01 -27.75
CA LEU A 346 -18.47 -10.17 -27.57
C LEU A 346 -17.18 -11.01 -27.58
N VAL A 347 -17.06 -11.94 -28.52
CA VAL A 347 -15.76 -12.56 -28.82
C VAL A 347 -15.25 -11.90 -30.10
N PRO A 348 -14.27 -10.99 -30.03
CA PRO A 348 -13.54 -10.59 -31.21
C PRO A 348 -12.86 -11.83 -31.78
N GLU A 349 -13.07 -12.11 -33.07
CA GLU A 349 -12.26 -13.14 -33.75
C GLU A 349 -10.78 -12.77 -33.68
N PRO A 350 -9.88 -13.77 -33.57
CA PRO A 350 -8.45 -13.53 -33.49
C PRO A 350 -7.97 -12.95 -34.83
N THR A 351 -7.76 -11.63 -34.87
CA THR A 351 -7.08 -11.00 -35.99
C THR A 351 -5.63 -11.44 -35.97
N THR A 352 -5.27 -12.13 -37.04
CA THR A 352 -3.96 -12.61 -37.44
C THR A 352 -2.82 -11.63 -37.16
N ASP A 353 -1.77 -12.15 -36.52
CA ASP A 353 -0.35 -11.81 -36.72
C ASP A 353 -0.01 -10.35 -37.03
N GLU A 354 0.06 -9.53 -35.97
CA GLU A 354 1.12 -8.53 -35.68
C GLU A 354 0.67 -7.72 -34.45
N ALA A 355 0.66 -8.38 -33.29
CA ALA A 355 0.51 -7.66 -32.02
C ALA A 355 1.80 -6.87 -31.77
N ASP A 356 1.67 -5.55 -31.64
CA ASP A 356 2.75 -4.61 -31.33
C ASP A 356 3.58 -5.12 -30.14
N SER A 357 4.81 -5.58 -30.42
CA SER A 357 5.77 -6.08 -29.42
C SER A 357 6.43 -4.92 -28.65
N GLY A 358 5.63 -3.94 -28.27
CA GLY A 358 6.06 -2.76 -27.54
C GLY A 358 6.47 -3.08 -26.10
N PRO A 359 7.12 -2.13 -25.41
CA PRO A 359 7.62 -2.33 -24.04
C PRO A 359 6.56 -2.81 -23.03
N ILE A 360 5.31 -2.37 -23.18
CA ILE A 360 4.19 -2.76 -22.32
C ILE A 360 3.76 -4.21 -22.56
N ALA A 361 3.68 -4.65 -23.83
CA ALA A 361 3.35 -6.04 -24.16
C ALA A 361 4.40 -7.01 -23.60
N MET A 362 5.69 -6.64 -23.71
CA MET A 362 6.80 -7.40 -23.13
C MET A 362 6.78 -7.42 -21.60
N LEU A 363 6.27 -6.38 -20.94
CA LEU A 363 6.09 -6.35 -19.49
C LEU A 363 5.02 -7.34 -19.03
N HIS A 364 3.84 -7.36 -19.68
CA HIS A 364 2.79 -8.33 -19.38
C HIS A 364 3.25 -9.76 -19.63
N ALA A 365 3.99 -9.99 -20.73
CA ALA A 365 4.63 -11.29 -20.99
C ALA A 365 5.58 -11.69 -19.85
N LYS A 366 6.35 -10.74 -19.29
CA LYS A 366 7.25 -10.99 -18.16
C LYS A 366 6.50 -11.35 -16.88
N HIS A 367 5.45 -10.63 -16.55
CA HIS A 367 4.62 -10.94 -15.39
C HIS A 367 3.93 -12.31 -15.51
N ALA A 368 3.40 -12.64 -16.70
CA ALA A 368 2.84 -13.96 -16.96
C ALA A 368 3.88 -15.08 -16.77
N ARG A 369 5.12 -14.86 -17.24
CA ARG A 369 6.23 -15.80 -17.02
C ARG A 369 6.59 -15.97 -15.55
N MET A 370 6.65 -14.87 -14.79
CA MET A 370 6.88 -14.93 -13.34
C MET A 370 5.81 -15.76 -12.65
N LEU A 371 4.53 -15.50 -12.96
CA LEU A 371 3.42 -16.21 -12.35
C LEU A 371 3.43 -17.70 -12.67
N VAL A 372 3.80 -18.09 -13.90
CA VAL A 372 3.99 -19.50 -14.27
C VAL A 372 5.15 -20.14 -13.50
N HIS A 373 6.25 -19.42 -13.27
CA HIS A 373 7.41 -19.99 -12.62
C HIS A 373 7.29 -20.10 -11.09
N GLU A 374 6.68 -19.09 -10.46
CA GLU A 374 6.47 -19.00 -9.01
C GLU A 374 5.44 -20.02 -8.50
N ASN A 375 4.56 -20.48 -9.37
CA ASN A 375 3.59 -21.53 -9.08
C ASN A 375 4.09 -22.92 -9.47
N VAL A 376 3.62 -23.94 -8.75
CA VAL A 376 3.94 -25.36 -9.00
C VAL A 376 2.70 -26.23 -9.23
N TRP A 377 1.52 -25.62 -9.16
CA TRP A 377 0.23 -26.26 -9.42
C TRP A 377 -0.76 -25.19 -9.93
N GLY A 378 -1.91 -25.60 -10.45
CA GLY A 378 -3.01 -24.71 -10.80
C GLY A 378 -4.26 -25.50 -11.17
N VAL A 379 -5.25 -24.82 -11.76
CA VAL A 379 -6.52 -25.44 -12.13
C VAL A 379 -6.57 -25.62 -13.65
N MET A 380 -6.70 -26.85 -14.12
CA MET A 380 -6.86 -27.18 -15.53
C MET A 380 -8.32 -27.49 -15.83
N ALA A 381 -8.90 -26.75 -16.77
CA ALA A 381 -10.24 -27.00 -17.29
C ALA A 381 -10.18 -27.81 -18.60
N THR A 382 -10.93 -28.90 -18.68
CA THR A 382 -11.08 -29.79 -19.83
C THR A 382 -12.56 -29.90 -20.25
N THR A 383 -12.82 -30.39 -21.47
CA THR A 383 -14.17 -30.77 -21.90
C THR A 383 -14.43 -32.21 -21.53
N SER A 384 -15.34 -32.45 -20.59
CA SER A 384 -15.51 -33.79 -20.02
C SER A 384 -16.18 -34.78 -20.97
N VAL A 385 -15.57 -35.94 -21.18
CA VAL A 385 -16.27 -37.06 -21.85
C VAL A 385 -17.21 -37.80 -20.90
N SER A 386 -16.92 -37.78 -19.60
CA SER A 386 -17.74 -38.43 -18.57
C SER A 386 -18.99 -37.61 -18.22
N PHE A 387 -18.91 -36.28 -18.33
CA PHE A 387 -20.00 -35.36 -18.06
C PHE A 387 -20.59 -34.73 -19.35
N LEU A 388 -20.65 -35.52 -20.43
CA LEU A 388 -21.36 -35.18 -21.68
C LEU A 388 -20.96 -33.82 -22.30
N GLY A 389 -19.68 -33.49 -22.27
CA GLY A 389 -19.12 -32.25 -22.82
C GLY A 389 -19.10 -31.07 -21.87
N THR A 390 -19.51 -31.25 -20.61
CA THR A 390 -19.47 -30.20 -19.58
C THR A 390 -18.03 -29.86 -19.21
N ALA A 391 -17.74 -28.60 -18.89
CA ALA A 391 -16.44 -28.18 -18.38
C ALA A 391 -16.11 -28.91 -17.07
N TYR A 392 -14.96 -29.57 -17.02
CA TYR A 392 -14.42 -30.21 -15.82
C TYR A 392 -13.14 -29.52 -15.42
N ALA A 393 -13.06 -29.04 -14.18
CA ALA A 393 -11.89 -28.35 -13.65
C ALA A 393 -11.22 -29.22 -12.58
N ASN A 394 -9.92 -29.42 -12.69
CA ASN A 394 -9.14 -30.24 -11.76
C ASN A 394 -7.86 -29.52 -11.33
N VAL A 395 -7.39 -29.80 -10.12
CA VAL A 395 -6.10 -29.31 -9.64
C VAL A 395 -5.00 -30.19 -10.23
N VAL A 396 -4.05 -29.58 -10.93
CA VAL A 396 -2.91 -30.30 -11.52
C VAL A 396 -1.59 -29.63 -11.15
N SER A 397 -0.60 -30.46 -10.84
CA SER A 397 0.77 -30.03 -10.61
C SER A 397 1.53 -29.92 -11.93
N TYR A 398 2.42 -28.94 -12.03
CA TYR A 398 3.25 -28.73 -13.22
C TYR A 398 4.63 -28.18 -12.87
N SER A 399 5.51 -28.11 -13.87
CA SER A 399 6.79 -27.39 -13.78
C SER A 399 7.15 -26.77 -15.13
N ASP A 400 7.84 -25.64 -15.11
CA ASP A 400 8.21 -24.86 -16.29
C ASP A 400 9.73 -24.74 -16.51
N GLY A 401 10.53 -25.52 -15.78
CA GLY A 401 11.99 -25.43 -15.72
C GLY A 401 12.58 -26.42 -14.72
N VAL A 402 13.89 -26.60 -14.73
CA VAL A 402 14.57 -27.50 -13.76
C VAL A 402 14.92 -26.70 -12.50
N GLY A 403 14.25 -26.99 -11.40
CA GLY A 403 14.48 -26.31 -10.12
C GLY A 403 13.67 -25.00 -9.98
N PHE A 404 14.04 -24.19 -8.99
CA PHE A 404 13.33 -22.97 -8.59
C PHE A 404 14.06 -21.68 -8.97
N ALA A 405 15.21 -21.78 -9.65
CA ALA A 405 15.95 -20.63 -10.11
C ALA A 405 15.26 -20.02 -11.35
N LYS A 406 15.15 -18.69 -11.38
CA LYS A 406 14.39 -17.97 -12.41
C LYS A 406 14.98 -18.19 -13.80
N GLU A 407 16.30 -18.23 -13.89
CA GLU A 407 17.07 -18.49 -15.09
C GLU A 407 16.79 -19.86 -15.73
N ASP A 408 16.27 -20.82 -14.97
CA ASP A 408 15.91 -22.15 -15.45
C ASP A 408 14.47 -22.23 -16.00
N SER A 409 13.66 -21.17 -15.83
CA SER A 409 12.31 -21.08 -16.41
C SER A 409 12.36 -21.03 -17.93
N THR A 410 11.66 -21.97 -18.58
CA THR A 410 11.36 -21.92 -20.02
C THR A 410 9.95 -21.41 -20.31
N GLY A 411 9.08 -21.35 -19.29
CA GLY A 411 7.65 -21.02 -19.44
C GLY A 411 6.83 -22.14 -20.08
N THR A 412 7.45 -23.26 -20.46
CA THR A 412 6.76 -24.42 -21.04
C THR A 412 6.27 -25.32 -19.92
N MET A 413 4.96 -25.45 -19.75
CA MET A 413 4.40 -26.23 -18.65
C MET A 413 4.41 -27.73 -18.97
N PHE A 414 5.09 -28.50 -18.12
CA PHE A 414 5.09 -29.97 -18.15
C PHE A 414 4.29 -30.53 -16.98
N PHE A 415 3.50 -31.58 -17.25
CA PHE A 415 2.61 -32.24 -16.29
C PHE A 415 2.92 -33.73 -16.22
N TYR A 416 2.61 -34.37 -15.09
CA TYR A 416 2.68 -35.81 -14.92
C TYR A 416 1.33 -36.35 -14.44
N LEU A 417 0.55 -36.90 -15.36
CA LEU A 417 -0.87 -37.24 -15.13
C LEU A 417 -1.09 -38.73 -15.25
N SER A 418 -1.91 -39.30 -14.37
CA SER A 418 -2.40 -40.67 -14.46
C SER A 418 -3.36 -40.79 -15.65
N VAL A 419 -3.26 -41.86 -16.44
CA VAL A 419 -4.22 -42.12 -17.52
C VAL A 419 -5.61 -42.47 -17.02
N GLU A 420 -5.76 -42.72 -15.72
CA GLU A 420 -7.02 -42.99 -15.04
C GLU A 420 -7.68 -41.72 -14.48
N ASP A 421 -6.95 -40.60 -14.39
CA ASP A 421 -7.51 -39.33 -13.95
C ASP A 421 -8.45 -38.77 -15.02
N LEU A 422 -9.60 -38.22 -14.59
CA LEU A 422 -10.62 -37.68 -15.51
C LEU A 422 -10.04 -36.62 -16.45
N THR A 423 -9.10 -35.79 -15.99
CA THR A 423 -8.41 -34.81 -16.83
C THR A 423 -7.65 -35.50 -17.95
N ALA A 424 -6.88 -36.56 -17.67
CA ALA A 424 -6.14 -37.28 -18.72
C ALA A 424 -7.05 -38.05 -19.68
N VAL A 425 -8.18 -38.59 -19.18
CA VAL A 425 -9.21 -39.23 -20.00
C VAL A 425 -9.82 -38.22 -20.98
N ASP A 426 -10.18 -37.04 -20.49
CA ASP A 426 -10.71 -35.94 -21.31
C ASP A 426 -9.69 -35.49 -22.35
N LEU A 427 -8.44 -35.25 -21.94
CA LEU A 427 -7.35 -34.81 -22.82
C LEU A 427 -7.05 -35.81 -23.95
N LYS A 428 -7.20 -37.11 -23.68
CA LYS A 428 -7.05 -38.15 -24.70
C LYS A 428 -8.12 -38.05 -25.80
N ALA A 429 -9.34 -37.66 -25.43
CA ALA A 429 -10.43 -37.49 -26.39
C ALA A 429 -10.38 -36.11 -27.08
N LYS A 430 -10.05 -35.06 -26.32
CA LYS A 430 -9.94 -33.67 -26.77
C LYS A 430 -8.78 -33.00 -26.04
N ALA A 431 -7.70 -32.74 -26.76
CA ALA A 431 -6.48 -32.17 -26.17
C ALA A 431 -6.62 -30.72 -25.69
N ASN A 432 -7.70 -30.02 -26.05
CA ASN A 432 -7.92 -28.62 -25.65
C ASN A 432 -8.15 -28.49 -24.14
N ALA A 433 -7.38 -27.62 -23.51
CA ALA A 433 -7.53 -27.27 -22.11
C ALA A 433 -7.13 -25.82 -21.83
N THR A 434 -7.61 -25.30 -20.71
CA THR A 434 -7.19 -24.01 -20.17
C THR A 434 -6.58 -24.21 -18.79
N MET A 435 -5.38 -23.72 -18.59
CA MET A 435 -4.70 -23.68 -17.29
C MET A 435 -4.90 -22.32 -16.66
N ALA A 436 -5.49 -22.27 -15.47
CA ALA A 436 -5.70 -21.07 -14.69
C ALA A 436 -4.72 -21.01 -13.51
N LEU A 437 -4.02 -19.88 -13.40
CA LEU A 437 -3.10 -19.54 -12.33
C LEU A 437 -3.52 -18.22 -11.68
N SER A 438 -3.25 -18.10 -10.38
CA SER A 438 -3.44 -16.89 -9.61
C SER A 438 -2.23 -16.62 -8.73
N LYS A 439 -1.89 -15.34 -8.55
CA LYS A 439 -0.87 -14.92 -7.59
C LYS A 439 -1.21 -15.38 -6.17
N ALA A 440 -2.50 -15.51 -5.84
CA ALA A 440 -2.97 -15.98 -4.53
C ALA A 440 -2.44 -17.38 -4.14
N GLN A 441 -2.03 -18.19 -5.12
CA GLN A 441 -1.43 -19.50 -4.87
C GLN A 441 -0.06 -19.42 -4.18
N GLY A 442 0.57 -18.24 -4.15
CA GLY A 442 1.78 -17.96 -3.37
C GLY A 442 1.56 -17.91 -1.85
N GLY A 443 0.32 -18.04 -1.37
CA GLY A 443 -0.03 -18.11 0.04
C GLY A 443 -0.76 -16.88 0.58
N PRO A 444 -0.95 -16.78 1.91
CA PRO A 444 -1.83 -15.80 2.55
C PRO A 444 -1.48 -14.34 2.27
N ASN A 445 -0.21 -14.07 1.93
CA ASN A 445 0.31 -12.72 1.71
C ASN A 445 0.62 -12.45 0.23
N ALA A 446 0.27 -13.37 -0.67
CA ALA A 446 0.63 -13.23 -2.09
C ALA A 446 -0.28 -12.22 -2.80
N CYS A 447 -1.52 -12.06 -2.34
CA CYS A 447 -2.45 -11.03 -2.76
C CYS A 447 -2.85 -10.17 -1.56
N PHE A 448 -2.98 -8.87 -1.80
CA PHE A 448 -3.28 -7.89 -0.75
C PHE A 448 -4.76 -7.93 -0.34
N MET A 449 -5.64 -8.26 -1.30
CA MET A 449 -7.08 -8.42 -1.08
C MET A 449 -7.53 -9.82 -1.53
N ASP A 450 -8.74 -9.92 -2.06
CA ASP A 450 -9.33 -11.15 -2.55
C ASP A 450 -8.63 -11.66 -3.83
N PRO A 451 -8.56 -12.98 -4.06
CA PRO A 451 -8.03 -13.55 -5.32
C PRO A 451 -8.73 -13.09 -6.61
N GLU A 452 -9.96 -12.58 -6.54
CA GLU A 452 -10.69 -11.99 -7.66
C GLU A 452 -10.31 -10.54 -7.94
N ASP A 453 -9.70 -9.85 -6.97
CA ASP A 453 -9.23 -8.48 -7.15
C ASP A 453 -8.26 -8.39 -8.33
N PRO A 454 -8.43 -7.45 -9.28
CA PRO A 454 -7.59 -7.37 -10.47
C PRO A 454 -6.09 -7.15 -10.20
N THR A 455 -5.70 -6.67 -9.02
CA THR A 455 -4.29 -6.55 -8.61
C THR A 455 -3.70 -7.89 -8.15
N CYS A 456 -4.55 -8.85 -7.79
CA CYS A 456 -4.17 -10.24 -7.60
C CYS A 456 -4.10 -10.93 -8.97
N TRP A 457 -2.88 -11.01 -9.53
CA TRP A 457 -2.71 -11.41 -10.93
C TRP A 457 -3.35 -12.75 -11.25
N ARG A 458 -4.08 -12.81 -12.37
CA ARG A 458 -4.72 -14.02 -12.88
C ARG A 458 -4.29 -14.28 -14.32
N LEU A 459 -3.91 -15.50 -14.61
CA LEU A 459 -3.46 -15.92 -15.94
C LEU A 459 -4.24 -17.15 -16.38
N SER A 460 -4.79 -17.09 -17.58
CA SER A 460 -5.36 -18.25 -18.29
C SER A 460 -4.50 -18.56 -19.51
N LEU A 461 -3.94 -19.77 -19.55
CA LEU A 461 -3.20 -20.31 -20.69
C LEU A 461 -4.05 -21.38 -21.38
N THR A 462 -4.57 -21.07 -22.56
CA THR A 462 -5.41 -22.00 -23.34
C THR A 462 -4.59 -22.59 -24.48
N GLY A 463 -4.74 -23.88 -24.72
CA GLY A 463 -4.05 -24.56 -25.81
C GLY A 463 -4.29 -26.06 -25.81
N LYS A 464 -3.31 -26.82 -26.29
CA LYS A 464 -3.38 -28.29 -26.35
C LYS A 464 -2.44 -28.92 -25.34
N VAL A 465 -2.96 -29.81 -24.49
CA VAL A 465 -2.15 -30.61 -23.59
C VAL A 465 -1.92 -31.98 -24.23
N VAL A 466 -0.71 -32.21 -24.71
CA VAL A 466 -0.35 -33.39 -25.50
C VAL A 466 0.73 -34.22 -24.82
N PRO A 467 0.82 -35.54 -25.07
CA PRO A 467 1.90 -36.36 -24.54
C PRO A 467 3.27 -35.83 -24.97
N VAL A 468 4.22 -35.79 -24.05
CA VAL A 468 5.61 -35.39 -24.37
C VAL A 468 6.24 -36.36 -25.36
N ASP A 469 6.89 -35.81 -26.38
CA ASP A 469 7.63 -36.58 -27.37
C ASP A 469 8.72 -37.45 -26.75
N LYS A 470 8.96 -38.63 -27.34
CA LYS A 470 9.96 -39.59 -26.86
C LYS A 470 11.35 -38.97 -26.69
N GLY A 471 11.74 -38.05 -27.58
CA GLY A 471 13.02 -37.35 -27.52
C GLY A 471 13.15 -36.36 -26.36
N GLN A 472 12.03 -35.80 -25.88
CA GLN A 472 12.00 -34.81 -24.80
C GLN A 472 11.70 -35.42 -23.43
N ARG A 473 11.32 -36.70 -23.39
CA ARG A 473 10.92 -37.38 -22.15
C ARG A 473 11.92 -37.20 -21.00
N SER A 474 13.21 -37.43 -21.25
CA SER A 474 14.23 -37.31 -20.21
C SER A 474 14.35 -35.89 -19.65
N TYR A 475 14.11 -34.87 -20.48
CA TYR A 475 14.11 -33.48 -20.04
C TYR A 475 12.85 -33.17 -19.20
N ALA A 476 11.68 -33.57 -19.71
CA ALA A 476 10.41 -33.37 -19.01
C ALA A 476 10.37 -34.09 -17.64
N GLU A 477 10.97 -35.28 -17.52
CA GLU A 477 11.12 -35.96 -16.22
C GLU A 477 11.97 -35.11 -15.26
N ARG A 478 13.09 -34.53 -15.72
CA ARG A 478 13.92 -33.65 -14.87
C ARG A 478 13.15 -32.40 -14.45
N VAL A 479 12.43 -31.77 -15.38
CA VAL A 479 11.64 -30.56 -15.11
C VAL A 479 10.59 -30.86 -14.04
N VAL A 480 9.71 -31.84 -14.27
CA VAL A 480 8.62 -32.15 -13.33
C VAL A 480 9.15 -32.63 -11.98
N PHE A 481 10.10 -33.57 -11.96
CA PHE A 481 10.57 -34.15 -10.70
C PHE A 481 11.47 -33.22 -9.89
N SER A 482 11.98 -32.13 -10.48
CA SER A 482 12.75 -31.14 -9.75
C SER A 482 11.89 -30.32 -8.76
N LYS A 483 10.68 -29.92 -9.18
CA LYS A 483 9.72 -29.21 -8.31
C LYS A 483 8.76 -30.17 -7.59
N HIS A 484 8.58 -31.39 -8.12
CA HIS A 484 7.69 -32.44 -7.57
C HIS A 484 8.41 -33.78 -7.35
N PRO A 485 9.38 -33.86 -6.41
CA PRO A 485 10.25 -35.04 -6.27
C PRO A 485 9.50 -36.33 -5.93
N GLN A 486 8.36 -36.22 -5.25
CA GLN A 486 7.55 -37.38 -4.85
C GLN A 486 6.92 -38.12 -6.04
N MET A 487 6.70 -37.44 -7.17
CA MET A 487 6.07 -38.03 -8.36
C MET A 487 6.90 -39.16 -8.98
N LYS A 488 8.23 -39.14 -8.78
CA LYS A 488 9.13 -40.23 -9.21
C LYS A 488 8.78 -41.58 -8.57
N HIS A 489 8.12 -41.53 -7.42
CA HIS A 489 7.78 -42.71 -6.60
C HIS A 489 6.29 -43.08 -6.68
N TRP A 490 5.51 -42.40 -7.51
CA TRP A 490 4.09 -42.71 -7.66
C TRP A 490 3.86 -44.12 -8.24
N PRO A 491 2.72 -44.76 -7.89
CA PRO A 491 2.48 -46.15 -8.23
C PRO A 491 2.50 -46.42 -9.74
N LYS A 492 3.34 -47.38 -10.17
CA LYS A 492 3.55 -47.70 -11.59
C LYS A 492 2.30 -48.25 -12.28
N ASN A 493 1.37 -48.83 -11.53
CA ASN A 493 0.15 -49.46 -12.06
C ASN A 493 -0.94 -48.46 -12.49
N HIS A 494 -0.81 -47.17 -12.18
CA HIS A 494 -1.76 -46.12 -12.60
C HIS A 494 -1.35 -45.41 -13.90
N GLY A 495 -0.32 -45.92 -14.58
CA GLY A 495 -0.01 -45.54 -15.96
C GLY A 495 0.34 -44.06 -16.19
N PHE A 496 0.94 -43.38 -15.22
CA PHE A 496 1.31 -41.97 -15.32
C PHE A 496 2.16 -41.64 -16.55
N ARG A 497 1.84 -40.54 -17.23
CA ARG A 497 2.51 -40.04 -18.44
C ARG A 497 2.84 -38.56 -18.32
N LEU A 498 3.88 -38.15 -19.03
CA LEU A 498 4.26 -36.76 -19.15
C LEU A 498 3.48 -36.09 -20.28
N TYR A 499 2.99 -34.89 -20.00
CA TYR A 499 2.30 -34.04 -20.95
C TYR A 499 2.95 -32.66 -20.98
N VAL A 500 2.74 -31.94 -22.07
CA VAL A 500 3.18 -30.55 -22.26
C VAL A 500 1.99 -29.72 -22.74
N LEU A 501 1.89 -28.47 -22.27
CA LEU A 501 0.93 -27.50 -22.80
C LEU A 501 1.55 -26.74 -23.97
N GLU A 502 0.99 -26.97 -25.16
CA GLU A 502 1.21 -26.16 -26.35
C GLU A 502 0.25 -24.97 -26.30
N ILE A 503 0.75 -23.82 -25.83
CA ILE A 503 -0.06 -22.61 -25.61
C ILE A 503 -0.48 -22.01 -26.96
N GLU A 504 -1.78 -21.76 -27.12
CA GLU A 504 -2.37 -21.09 -28.29
C GLU A 504 -2.84 -19.67 -27.93
N GLN A 505 -3.30 -19.46 -26.69
CA GLN A 505 -3.79 -18.16 -26.21
C GLN A 505 -3.41 -17.93 -24.75
N LEU A 506 -3.05 -16.70 -24.41
CA LEU A 506 -2.83 -16.25 -23.04
C LEU A 506 -3.73 -15.05 -22.77
N VAL A 507 -4.51 -15.13 -21.69
CA VAL A 507 -5.30 -14.02 -21.17
C VAL A 507 -4.80 -13.71 -19.77
N PHE A 508 -4.33 -12.49 -19.58
CA PHE A 508 -3.70 -12.05 -18.34
C PHE A 508 -4.39 -10.83 -17.78
N LEU A 509 -4.66 -10.85 -16.48
CA LEU A 509 -5.16 -9.72 -15.73
C LEU A 509 -4.18 -9.46 -14.59
N ASP A 510 -3.37 -8.42 -14.72
CA ASP A 510 -2.44 -7.96 -13.68
C ASP A 510 -2.84 -6.65 -13.02
N PHE A 511 -3.91 -6.02 -13.49
CA PHE A 511 -4.45 -4.81 -12.88
C PHE A 511 -5.90 -4.55 -13.31
N TYR A 512 -6.50 -3.50 -12.75
CA TYR A 512 -7.81 -3.01 -13.14
C TYR A 512 -7.87 -2.64 -14.64
N GLY A 513 -8.95 -3.05 -15.29
CA GLY A 513 -9.18 -2.83 -16.72
C GLY A 513 -9.46 -4.12 -17.47
N ALA A 514 -9.49 -4.05 -18.80
CA ALA A 514 -9.69 -5.23 -19.62
C ALA A 514 -8.48 -6.17 -19.53
N ALA A 515 -8.77 -7.48 -19.43
CA ALA A 515 -7.75 -8.52 -19.53
C ALA A 515 -6.97 -8.37 -20.83
N LYS A 516 -5.67 -8.66 -20.76
CA LYS A 516 -4.72 -8.53 -21.87
C LYS A 516 -4.53 -9.86 -22.57
N HIS A 517 -4.58 -9.83 -23.89
CA HIS A 517 -4.08 -10.93 -24.69
C HIS A 517 -2.56 -10.79 -24.82
N ILE A 518 -1.82 -11.81 -24.38
CA ILE A 518 -0.37 -11.85 -24.56
C ILE A 518 -0.07 -12.68 -25.79
N ALA A 519 0.70 -12.13 -26.72
CA ALA A 519 1.19 -12.89 -27.86
C ALA A 519 2.09 -14.03 -27.38
N VAL A 520 1.82 -15.26 -27.84
CA VAL A 520 2.57 -16.46 -27.45
C VAL A 520 4.07 -16.29 -27.71
N ASN A 521 4.44 -15.65 -28.82
CA ASN A 521 5.83 -15.35 -29.15
C ASN A 521 6.50 -14.44 -28.11
N ASP A 522 5.81 -13.43 -27.60
CA ASP A 522 6.38 -12.51 -26.62
C ASP A 522 6.55 -13.18 -25.25
N TYR A 523 5.60 -14.02 -24.86
CA TYR A 523 5.72 -14.89 -23.67
C TYR A 523 6.99 -15.75 -23.70
N TYR A 524 7.31 -16.36 -24.84
CA TYR A 524 8.50 -17.20 -24.98
C TYR A 524 9.80 -16.40 -25.21
N LYS A 525 9.75 -15.15 -25.68
CA LYS A 525 10.92 -14.26 -25.79
C LYS A 525 11.47 -13.85 -24.43
N VAL A 526 10.61 -13.78 -23.40
CA VAL A 526 11.04 -13.39 -22.06
C VAL A 526 11.97 -14.44 -21.44
N LYS A 527 13.03 -13.95 -20.80
CA LYS A 527 13.83 -14.69 -19.82
C LYS A 527 13.64 -14.04 -18.45
N LEU A 528 13.49 -14.87 -17.41
CA LEU A 528 13.28 -14.39 -16.04
C LEU A 528 14.59 -14.09 -15.31
#